data_AF-A0A6B3ENN7-F1
#
_entry.id   AF-A0A6B3ENN7-F1
#
_cell.length_a   1.000
_cell.length_b   1.000
_cell.length_c   1.000
_cell.angle_alpha   90.00
_cell.angle_beta   90.00
_cell.angle_gamma   90.00
#
_symmetry.space_group_name_H-M   'P 1'
#
loop_
_entity.id
_entity.type
_entity.pdbx_description
1 polymer ?
#
loop_
_entity_poly.entity_id
_entity_poly.type
_entity_poly.pdbx_seq_one_letter_code
_entity_poly.pdbx_strand_id
1 'polypeptide(L)'
;MPMDFDVQTHARTLALRSPDHYRVGPFTVRHNVNWSLKYANYAIPDQNAEPTPGELDALITAFRERDRMPRLEYLPGWAPAVEPALLAAGFTVENRAPILACAPDGLRPPKPVDGLVTAEPVTAAEFDAAALVQHLGYGGTGEPEGGEAEWLRNAAANGGVAALA
;
A
#
# COMPACT_ATOMS: atom_id res chain seq x y z
N MET A 1 -14.06 -6.05 16.43
CA MET A 1 -13.04 -6.97 15.90
C MET A 1 -11.69 -6.49 16.40
N PRO A 2 -10.65 -7.33 16.49
CA PRO A 2 -9.35 -6.83 16.89
C PRO A 2 -8.81 -5.86 15.81
N MET A 3 -8.06 -4.84 16.23
CA MET A 3 -7.65 -3.68 15.41
C MET A 3 -6.92 -4.07 14.12
N ASP A 4 -6.17 -5.18 14.16
CA ASP A 4 -5.50 -5.78 13.03
C ASP A 4 -6.47 -6.23 11.93
N PHE A 5 -7.61 -6.83 12.28
CA PHE A 5 -8.64 -7.19 11.31
C PHE A 5 -9.28 -5.98 10.65
N ASP A 6 -9.50 -4.89 11.41
CA ASP A 6 -10.07 -3.66 10.85
C ASP A 6 -9.08 -2.99 9.88
N VAL A 7 -7.78 -2.96 10.23
CA VAL A 7 -6.70 -2.47 9.35
C VAL A 7 -6.60 -3.30 8.07
N GLN A 8 -6.59 -4.63 8.19
CA GLN A 8 -6.48 -5.50 7.02
C GLN A 8 -7.73 -5.45 6.14
N THR A 9 -8.92 -5.33 6.75
CA THR A 9 -10.18 -5.12 6.01
C THR A 9 -10.10 -3.83 5.20
N HIS A 10 -9.66 -2.73 5.81
CA HIS A 10 -9.49 -1.46 5.11
C HIS A 10 -8.51 -1.58 3.93
N ALA A 11 -7.33 -2.19 4.15
CA ALA A 11 -6.33 -2.40 3.09
C ALA A 11 -6.91 -3.21 1.92
N ARG A 12 -7.66 -4.28 2.20
CA ARG A 12 -8.34 -5.10 1.17
C ARG A 12 -9.40 -4.32 0.42
N THR A 13 -10.19 -3.50 1.12
CA THR A 13 -11.19 -2.62 0.49
C THR A 13 -10.53 -1.61 -0.45
N LEU A 14 -9.39 -1.03 -0.08
CA LEU A 14 -8.66 -0.12 -0.97
C LEU A 14 -8.13 -0.83 -2.22
N ALA A 15 -7.61 -2.05 -2.09
CA ALA A 15 -7.21 -2.85 -3.25
C ALA A 15 -8.38 -3.12 -4.20
N LEU A 16 -9.55 -3.51 -3.66
CA LEU A 16 -10.76 -3.74 -4.46
C LEU A 16 -11.32 -2.49 -5.14
N ARG A 17 -11.05 -1.30 -4.58
CA ARG A 17 -11.45 -0.02 -5.18
C ARG A 17 -10.47 0.48 -6.24
N SER A 18 -9.29 -0.14 -6.38
CA SER A 18 -8.35 0.27 -7.43
C SER A 18 -8.88 -0.13 -8.82
N PRO A 19 -8.84 0.75 -9.83
CA PRO A 19 -9.47 0.50 -11.13
C PRO A 19 -8.98 -0.77 -11.83
N ASP A 20 -7.67 -1.02 -11.77
CA ASP A 20 -7.02 -2.12 -12.48
C ASP A 20 -6.80 -3.36 -11.60
N HIS A 21 -7.51 -3.48 -10.47
CA HIS A 21 -7.40 -4.67 -9.64
C HIS A 21 -7.86 -5.92 -10.40
N TYR A 22 -7.26 -7.05 -10.07
CA TYR A 22 -7.68 -8.33 -10.62
C TYR A 22 -7.57 -9.44 -9.58
N ARG A 23 -8.18 -10.58 -9.88
CA ARG A 23 -8.23 -11.75 -9.00
C ARG A 23 -7.35 -12.87 -9.55
N VAL A 24 -6.60 -13.51 -8.67
CA VAL A 24 -5.88 -14.76 -8.96
C VAL A 24 -6.08 -15.69 -7.78
N GLY A 25 -6.86 -16.77 -7.97
CA GLY A 25 -7.24 -17.66 -6.86
C GLY A 25 -7.79 -16.88 -5.65
N PRO A 26 -7.23 -17.08 -4.44
CA PRO A 26 -7.67 -16.40 -3.22
C PRO A 26 -7.06 -15.00 -3.04
N PHE A 27 -6.42 -14.42 -4.06
CA PHE A 27 -5.72 -13.14 -3.96
C PHE A 27 -6.42 -12.04 -4.77
N THR A 28 -6.59 -10.87 -4.15
CA THR A 28 -6.85 -9.61 -4.86
C THR A 28 -5.52 -8.94 -5.15
N VAL A 29 -5.18 -8.79 -6.42
CA VAL A 29 -4.00 -8.04 -6.85
C VAL A 29 -4.40 -6.60 -7.11
N ARG A 30 -3.75 -5.69 -6.39
CA ARG A 30 -3.75 -4.27 -6.69
C ARG A 30 -2.67 -4.00 -7.73
N HIS A 31 -3.06 -3.42 -8.85
CA HIS A 31 -2.16 -3.16 -9.98
C HIS A 31 -2.24 -1.70 -10.38
N ASN A 32 -1.08 -1.09 -10.62
CA ASN A 32 -0.97 0.24 -11.19
C ASN A 32 -0.26 0.13 -12.55
N VAL A 33 -1.01 0.41 -13.61
CA VAL A 33 -0.51 0.35 -14.99
C VAL A 33 0.58 1.40 -15.23
N ASN A 34 0.44 2.57 -14.62
CA ASN A 34 1.25 3.75 -14.89
C ASN A 34 2.49 3.85 -13.98
N TRP A 35 2.59 3.02 -12.95
CA TRP A 35 3.69 3.06 -11.99
C TRP A 35 4.14 1.66 -11.61
N SER A 36 5.36 1.31 -12.01
CA SER A 36 5.93 -0.03 -11.82
C SER A 36 6.49 -0.26 -10.41
N LEU A 37 6.55 0.77 -9.57
CA LEU A 37 7.07 0.67 -8.22
C LEU A 37 6.36 -0.45 -7.45
N LYS A 38 7.14 -1.31 -6.78
CA LYS A 38 6.63 -2.50 -6.07
C LYS A 38 5.60 -2.19 -4.98
N TYR A 39 5.63 -0.98 -4.41
CA TYR A 39 4.67 -0.53 -3.41
C TYR A 39 3.30 -0.17 -4.01
N ALA A 40 3.24 0.09 -5.32
CA ALA A 40 2.00 0.31 -6.05
C ALA A 40 1.36 -0.99 -6.55
N ASN A 41 2.09 -2.12 -6.54
CA ASN A 41 1.70 -3.38 -7.18
C ASN A 41 1.91 -4.56 -6.21
N TYR A 42 0.83 -5.03 -5.58
CA TYR A 42 0.91 -6.09 -4.58
C TYR A 42 -0.43 -6.83 -4.43
N ALA A 43 -0.38 -8.05 -3.90
CA ALA A 43 -1.56 -8.86 -3.65
C ALA A 43 -1.94 -8.91 -2.18
N ILE A 44 -3.24 -9.03 -1.92
CA ILE A 44 -3.83 -9.22 -0.60
C ILE A 44 -4.62 -10.54 -0.62
N PRO A 45 -4.33 -11.49 0.28
CA PRO A 45 -5.10 -12.71 0.38
C PRO A 45 -6.50 -12.45 0.95
N ASP A 46 -7.44 -13.31 0.59
CA ASP A 46 -8.70 -13.43 1.32
C ASP A 46 -8.47 -13.91 2.75
N GLN A 47 -9.44 -13.63 3.62
CA GLN A 47 -9.38 -14.02 5.02
C GLN A 47 -9.33 -15.56 5.13
N ASN A 48 -8.41 -16.07 5.94
CA ASN A 48 -8.14 -17.50 6.14
C ASN A 48 -7.81 -18.26 4.85
N ALA A 49 -7.27 -17.58 3.83
CA ALA A 49 -6.85 -18.26 2.61
C ALA A 49 -5.83 -19.38 2.89
N GLU A 50 -6.03 -20.53 2.25
CA GLU A 50 -5.13 -21.68 2.25
C GLU A 50 -4.68 -21.96 0.82
N PRO A 51 -3.75 -21.15 0.27
CA PRO A 51 -3.41 -21.22 -1.15
C PRO A 51 -2.69 -22.52 -1.49
N THR A 52 -3.09 -23.13 -2.59
CA THR A 52 -2.41 -24.30 -3.17
C THR A 52 -1.15 -23.89 -3.94
N PRO A 53 -0.20 -24.82 -4.19
CA PRO A 53 0.96 -24.52 -5.04
C PRO A 53 0.57 -23.99 -6.43
N GLY A 54 -0.48 -24.55 -7.05
CA GLY A 54 -0.95 -24.11 -8.37
C GLY A 54 -1.53 -22.68 -8.37
N GLU A 55 -2.18 -22.27 -7.28
CA GLU A 55 -2.66 -20.88 -7.14
C GLU A 55 -1.50 -19.90 -6.92
N LEU A 56 -0.43 -20.32 -6.24
CA LEU A 56 0.79 -19.52 -6.10
C LEU A 56 1.54 -19.40 -7.43
N ASP A 57 1.64 -20.49 -8.20
CA ASP A 57 2.23 -20.46 -9.55
C ASP A 57 1.44 -19.54 -10.49
N ALA A 58 0.11 -19.58 -10.41
CA ALA A 58 -0.77 -18.69 -11.15
C ALA A 58 -0.57 -17.23 -10.72
N LEU A 59 -0.42 -16.96 -9.42
CA LEU A 59 -0.13 -15.62 -8.89
C LEU A 59 1.19 -15.09 -9.44
N ILE A 60 2.27 -15.88 -9.34
CA ILE A 60 3.60 -15.53 -9.86
C ILE A 60 3.52 -15.23 -11.36
N THR A 61 2.84 -16.08 -12.13
CA THR A 61 2.66 -15.92 -13.57
C THR A 61 1.93 -14.61 -13.89
N ALA A 62 0.81 -14.33 -13.22
CA ALA A 62 0.02 -13.13 -13.46
C ALA A 62 0.80 -11.82 -13.23
N PHE A 63 1.66 -11.78 -12.21
CA PHE A 63 2.56 -10.65 -11.97
C PHE A 63 3.63 -10.54 -13.06
N ARG A 64 4.28 -11.65 -13.43
CA ARG A 64 5.34 -11.67 -14.44
C ARG A 64 4.86 -11.30 -15.85
N GLU A 65 3.66 -11.73 -16.24
CA GLU A 65 3.03 -11.33 -17.51
C GLU A 65 2.81 -9.82 -17.64
N ARG A 66 2.74 -9.11 -16.50
CA ARG A 66 2.57 -7.65 -16.44
C ARG A 66 3.89 -6.91 -16.16
N ASP A 67 5.02 -7.63 -16.20
CA ASP A 67 6.33 -7.10 -15.83
C ASP A 67 6.30 -6.47 -14.43
N ARG A 68 5.76 -7.22 -13.45
CA ARG A 68 5.70 -6.84 -12.04
C ARG A 68 6.32 -7.92 -11.16
N MET A 69 6.90 -7.47 -10.05
CA MET A 69 7.44 -8.36 -9.02
C MET A 69 6.29 -8.99 -8.21
N PRO A 70 6.19 -10.33 -8.13
CA PRO A 70 5.23 -10.98 -7.22
C PRO A 70 5.48 -10.54 -5.78
N ARG A 71 4.47 -9.92 -5.16
CA ARG A 71 4.58 -9.34 -3.82
C ARG A 71 3.22 -9.36 -3.13
N LEU A 72 3.24 -9.54 -1.80
CA LEU A 72 2.03 -9.54 -0.99
C LEU A 72 2.17 -8.58 0.21
N GLU A 73 1.04 -8.01 0.62
CA GLU A 73 0.93 -7.24 1.86
C GLU A 73 -0.27 -7.76 2.68
N TYR A 74 0.00 -8.29 3.86
CA TYR A 74 -1.03 -8.79 4.76
C TYR A 74 -0.52 -8.94 6.20
N LEU A 75 -1.45 -8.90 7.14
CA LEU A 75 -1.21 -9.24 8.53
C LEU A 75 -1.26 -10.77 8.73
N PRO A 76 -0.29 -11.39 9.42
CA PRO A 76 -0.24 -12.85 9.58
C PRO A 76 -1.51 -13.47 10.16
N GLY A 77 -2.18 -12.78 11.10
CA GLY A 77 -3.44 -13.25 11.70
C GLY A 77 -4.63 -13.29 10.74
N TRP A 78 -4.57 -12.58 9.61
CA TRP A 78 -5.64 -12.54 8.62
C TRP A 78 -5.74 -13.82 7.79
N ALA A 79 -4.59 -14.41 7.45
CA ALA A 79 -4.50 -15.62 6.64
C ALA A 79 -3.28 -16.45 7.06
N PRO A 80 -3.35 -17.16 8.20
CA PRO A 80 -2.19 -17.81 8.81
C PRO A 80 -1.49 -18.86 7.93
N ALA A 81 -2.22 -19.51 7.02
CA ALA A 81 -1.69 -20.52 6.11
C ALA A 81 -0.94 -19.94 4.90
N VAL A 82 -1.05 -18.64 4.64
CA VAL A 82 -0.44 -18.00 3.47
C VAL A 82 1.08 -17.92 3.60
N GLU A 83 1.62 -17.51 4.75
CA GLU A 83 3.08 -17.34 4.91
C GLU A 83 3.85 -18.66 4.70
N PRO A 84 3.47 -19.79 5.32
CA PRO A 84 4.13 -21.08 5.06
C PRO A 84 4.07 -21.50 3.59
N ALA A 85 2.93 -21.30 2.92
CA ALA A 85 2.77 -21.65 1.52
C ALA A 85 3.66 -20.78 0.61
N LEU A 86 3.73 -19.47 0.87
CA LEU A 86 4.61 -18.54 0.15
C LEU A 86 6.09 -18.93 0.32
N LEU A 87 6.53 -19.23 1.54
CA LEU A 87 7.90 -19.65 1.80
C LEU A 87 8.24 -20.95 1.06
N ALA A 88 7.32 -21.91 1.02
CA ALA A 88 7.49 -23.16 0.26
C ALA A 88 7.59 -22.91 -1.25
N ALA A 89 6.93 -21.88 -1.77
CA ALA A 89 7.00 -21.44 -3.17
C ALA A 89 8.21 -20.52 -3.47
N GLY A 90 9.11 -20.29 -2.50
CA GLY A 90 10.35 -19.52 -2.70
C GLY A 90 10.21 -18.01 -2.51
N PHE A 91 9.09 -17.52 -1.96
CA PHE A 91 9.01 -16.13 -1.50
C PHE A 91 9.90 -15.92 -0.27
N THR A 92 10.27 -14.66 0.00
CA THR A 92 10.98 -14.26 1.20
C THR A 92 10.20 -13.20 1.96
N VAL A 93 10.35 -13.16 3.28
CA VAL A 93 9.79 -12.09 4.10
C VAL A 93 10.62 -10.84 3.89
N GLU A 94 10.07 -9.86 3.18
CA GLU A 94 10.74 -8.58 2.92
C GLU A 94 10.84 -7.72 4.19
N ASN A 95 9.75 -7.62 4.96
CA ASN A 95 9.68 -6.77 6.13
C ASN A 95 8.55 -7.24 7.09
N ARG A 96 8.69 -6.95 8.38
CA ARG A 96 7.64 -7.07 9.40
C ARG A 96 7.43 -5.72 10.07
N ALA A 97 6.82 -4.79 9.34
CA ALA A 97 6.54 -3.46 9.86
C ALA A 97 5.50 -3.53 11.00
N PRO A 98 5.73 -2.86 12.15
CA PRO A 98 4.73 -2.75 13.19
C PRO A 98 3.55 -1.90 12.69
N ILE A 99 2.33 -2.32 13.01
CA ILE A 99 1.15 -1.45 12.85
C ILE A 99 1.06 -0.54 14.06
N LEU A 100 1.11 0.77 13.80
CA LEU A 100 0.82 1.79 14.79
C LEU A 100 -0.61 2.27 14.58
N ALA A 101 -1.35 2.41 15.66
CA ALA A 101 -2.75 2.76 15.64
C ALA A 101 -3.03 3.84 16.69
N CYS A 102 -3.76 4.88 16.32
CA CYS A 102 -4.13 5.97 17.20
C CYS A 102 -5.64 6.22 17.09
N ALA A 103 -6.37 5.96 18.17
CA ALA A 103 -7.77 6.34 18.24
C ALA A 103 -7.89 7.87 18.43
N PRO A 104 -9.03 8.50 18.05
CA PRO A 104 -9.19 9.96 18.15
C PRO A 104 -8.95 10.52 19.56
N ASP A 105 -9.35 9.79 20.60
CA ASP A 105 -9.14 10.13 22.01
C ASP A 105 -7.69 9.96 22.49
N GLY A 106 -6.89 9.16 21.76
CA GLY A 106 -5.45 8.99 21.98
C GLY A 106 -4.59 10.03 21.28
N LEU A 107 -5.15 10.81 20.34
CA LEU A 107 -4.40 11.79 19.56
C LEU A 107 -3.97 12.96 20.45
N ARG A 108 -2.66 13.24 20.50
CA ARG A 108 -2.09 14.38 21.20
C ARG A 108 -1.49 15.35 20.19
N PRO A 109 -1.94 16.62 20.14
CA PRO A 109 -1.36 17.57 19.20
C PRO A 109 0.11 17.83 19.56
N PRO A 110 1.01 17.95 18.56
CA PRO A 110 2.39 18.31 18.81
C PRO A 110 2.49 19.72 19.40
N LYS A 111 3.59 20.02 20.08
CA LYS A 111 3.88 21.38 20.52
C LYS A 111 3.99 22.30 19.29
N PRO A 112 3.34 23.49 19.29
CA PRO A 112 3.48 24.46 18.21
C PRO A 112 4.95 24.87 18.01
N VAL A 113 5.34 25.04 16.75
CA VAL A 113 6.65 25.57 16.34
C VAL A 113 6.41 26.89 15.62
N ASP A 114 7.05 27.95 16.10
CA ASP A 114 6.87 29.29 15.53
C ASP A 114 7.27 29.30 14.04
N GLY A 115 6.35 29.77 13.19
CA GLY A 115 6.54 29.86 11.75
C GLY A 115 6.25 28.59 10.95
N LEU A 116 5.97 27.45 11.60
CA LEU A 116 5.57 26.21 10.92
C LEU A 116 4.05 26.21 10.69
N VAL A 117 3.63 26.02 9.44
CA VAL A 117 2.21 25.94 9.07
C VAL A 117 1.99 24.66 8.29
N THR A 118 1.03 23.84 8.72
CA THR A 118 0.60 22.65 7.98
C THR A 118 -0.68 22.95 7.22
N ALA A 119 -0.73 22.62 5.94
CA ALA A 119 -1.91 22.81 5.09
C ALA A 119 -2.12 21.62 4.14
N GLU A 120 -3.36 21.42 3.70
CA GLU A 120 -3.66 20.48 2.62
C GLU A 120 -3.29 21.11 1.26
N PRO A 121 -2.62 20.38 0.35
CA PRO A 121 -2.33 20.87 -0.99
C PRO A 121 -3.62 21.04 -1.81
N VAL A 122 -3.72 22.13 -2.57
CA VAL A 122 -4.87 22.48 -3.40
C VAL A 122 -4.48 22.55 -4.88
N THR A 123 -3.29 23.04 -5.18
CA THR A 123 -2.78 23.24 -6.55
C THR A 123 -1.90 22.09 -7.02
N ALA A 124 -1.74 21.93 -8.33
CA ALA A 124 -0.84 20.92 -8.89
C ALA A 124 0.59 21.08 -8.35
N ALA A 125 1.11 22.31 -8.30
CA ALA A 125 2.45 22.61 -7.80
C ALA A 125 2.62 22.24 -6.31
N GLU A 126 1.56 22.37 -5.50
CA GLU A 126 1.58 21.94 -4.10
C GLU A 126 1.60 20.40 -3.99
N PHE A 127 0.84 19.69 -4.81
CA PHE A 127 0.93 18.23 -4.88
C PHE A 127 2.30 17.74 -5.36
N ASP A 128 2.91 18.43 -6.33
CA ASP A 128 4.25 18.12 -6.80
C ASP A 128 5.30 18.36 -5.69
N ALA A 129 5.17 19.45 -4.93
CA ALA A 129 6.02 19.71 -3.77
C ALA A 129 5.88 18.63 -2.68
N ALA A 130 4.64 18.20 -2.40
CA ALA A 130 4.38 17.12 -1.44
C ALA A 130 5.00 15.79 -1.91
N ALA A 131 4.85 15.48 -3.20
CA ALA A 131 5.45 14.31 -3.82
C ALA A 131 6.98 14.35 -3.76
N LEU A 132 7.61 15.51 -3.96
CA LEU A 132 9.06 15.66 -3.83
C LEU A 132 9.54 15.38 -2.41
N VAL A 133 8.90 15.97 -1.39
CA VAL A 133 9.25 15.71 0.01
C VAL A 133 9.10 14.22 0.33
N GLN A 134 8.01 13.59 -0.11
CA GLN A 134 7.80 12.15 0.07
C GLN A 134 8.89 11.32 -0.63
N HIS A 135 9.19 11.61 -1.89
CA HIS A 135 10.23 10.92 -2.68
C HIS A 135 11.58 10.95 -1.95
N LEU A 136 12.02 12.13 -1.53
CA LEU A 136 13.27 12.30 -0.77
C LEU A 136 13.22 11.56 0.57
N GLY A 137 12.07 11.59 1.27
CA GLY A 137 11.85 10.89 2.54
C GLY A 137 11.95 9.36 2.43
N TYR A 138 11.59 8.79 1.28
CA TYR A 138 11.79 7.36 0.97
C TYR A 138 13.20 7.05 0.43
N GLY A 139 14.12 8.03 0.45
CA GLY A 139 15.49 7.88 -0.01
C GLY A 139 15.68 8.06 -1.52
N GLY A 140 14.67 8.56 -2.23
CA GLY A 140 14.78 8.97 -3.62
C GLY A 140 15.78 10.11 -3.82
N THR A 141 16.31 10.22 -5.03
CA THR A 141 17.20 11.32 -5.43
C THR A 141 16.65 12.01 -6.66
N GLY A 142 16.84 13.33 -6.78
CA GLY A 142 16.35 14.11 -7.91
C GLY A 142 14.83 14.30 -7.90
N GLU A 143 14.26 14.52 -9.07
CA GLU A 143 12.81 14.67 -9.23
C GLU A 143 12.07 13.33 -9.03
N PRO A 144 10.86 13.33 -8.44
CA PRO A 144 10.01 12.15 -8.36
C PRO A 144 9.65 11.63 -9.75
N GLU A 145 9.30 10.35 -9.82
CA GLU A 145 8.62 9.85 -11.01
C GLU A 145 7.21 10.47 -11.11
N GLY A 146 6.59 10.42 -12.29
CA GLY A 146 5.35 11.16 -12.53
C GLY A 146 4.11 10.65 -11.77
N GLY A 147 4.16 9.45 -11.18
CA GLY A 147 2.99 8.79 -10.57
C GLY A 147 2.64 9.31 -9.18
N GLU A 148 3.61 9.90 -8.48
CA GLU A 148 3.56 10.20 -7.06
C GLU A 148 2.60 11.36 -6.76
N ALA A 149 2.67 12.45 -7.52
CA ALA A 149 1.76 13.58 -7.36
C ALA A 149 0.31 13.20 -7.71
N GLU A 150 0.12 12.40 -8.76
CA GLU A 150 -1.20 11.89 -9.14
C GLU A 150 -1.77 10.96 -8.06
N TRP A 151 -0.93 10.13 -7.46
CA TRP A 151 -1.31 9.29 -6.34
C TRP A 151 -1.83 10.12 -5.15
N LEU A 152 -1.10 11.16 -4.75
CA LEU A 152 -1.51 12.05 -3.66
C LEU A 152 -2.83 12.76 -3.96
N ARG A 153 -3.01 13.23 -5.20
CA ARG A 153 -4.28 13.82 -5.67
C ARG A 153 -5.43 12.83 -5.56
N ASN A 154 -5.24 11.60 -6.04
CA ASN A 154 -6.25 10.56 -6.00
C ASN A 154 -6.57 10.15 -4.56
N ALA A 155 -5.58 10.09 -3.67
CA ALA A 155 -5.82 9.83 -2.25
C ALA A 155 -6.69 10.93 -1.61
N ALA A 156 -6.32 12.20 -1.81
CA ALA A 156 -7.08 13.35 -1.28
C ALA A 156 -8.52 13.39 -1.79
N ALA A 157 -8.74 13.15 -3.10
CA ALA A 157 -10.06 13.11 -3.70
C ALA A 157 -10.96 11.96 -3.21
N ASN A 158 -10.37 10.90 -2.63
CA ASN A 158 -11.08 9.71 -2.17
C ASN A 158 -11.20 9.63 -0.63
N GLY A 159 -11.02 10.75 0.07
CA GLY A 159 -11.14 10.84 1.53
C GLY A 159 -9.86 10.47 2.30
N GLY A 160 -8.73 10.31 1.61
CA GLY A 160 -7.41 10.37 2.22
C GLY A 160 -6.96 11.81 2.47
N VAL A 161 -5.80 11.98 3.10
CA VAL A 161 -5.23 13.30 3.40
C VAL A 161 -3.79 13.36 2.87
N ALA A 162 -3.47 14.44 2.18
CA ALA A 162 -2.10 14.87 1.90
C ALA A 162 -1.85 16.18 2.65
N ALA A 163 -0.61 16.43 3.06
CA ALA A 163 -0.26 17.63 3.79
C ALA A 163 1.11 18.16 3.35
N LEU A 164 1.26 19.48 3.44
CA LEU A 164 2.50 20.23 3.27
C LEU A 164 2.79 21.00 4.54
N ALA A 165 4.08 21.20 4.85
CA ALA A 165 4.56 21.97 5.98
C ALA A 165 5.83 22.74 5.63
#